data_AF-A0A800INU0-F1
#
_entry.id   AF-A0A800INU0-F1
#
_cell.length_a   1.000
_cell.length_b   1.000
_cell.length_c   1.000
_cell.angle_alpha   90.00
_cell.angle_beta   90.00
_cell.angle_gamma   90.00
#
_symmetry.space_group_name_H-M   'P 1'
#
loop_
_entity.id
_entity.type
_entity.pdbx_description
1 polymer ?
#
loop_
_entity_poly.entity_id
_entity_poly.type
_entity_poly.pdbx_seq_one_letter_code
_entity_poly.pdbx_strand_id
1 'polypeptide(L)' 'MVKWLLENGIDDINLLNFNDQMPLQAAIKNGNEYMAKRLKAFGGLA' A
#
# COMPACT_ATOMS: atom_id res chain seq x y z
N MET A 1 -2.36 -8.63 10.13
CA MET A 1 -1.60 -7.37 10.25
C MET A 1 -2.03 -6.36 9.18
N VAL A 2 -1.61 -6.50 7.90
CA VAL A 2 -1.89 -5.51 6.83
C VAL A 2 -3.38 -5.27 6.59
N LYS A 3 -4.20 -6.32 6.53
CA LYS A 3 -5.65 -6.20 6.37
C LYS A 3 -6.28 -5.35 7.50
N TRP A 4 -5.84 -5.59 8.73
CA TRP A 4 -6.32 -4.85 9.90
C TRP A 4 -5.90 -3.39 9.88
N LEU A 5 -4.65 -3.10 9.47
CA LEU A 5 -4.14 -1.74 9.30
C LEU A 5 -4.89 -0.98 8.21
N LEU A 6 -5.13 -1.61 7.05
CA LEU A 6 -5.89 -1.01 5.94
C LEU A 6 -7.36 -0.77 6.30
N GLU A 7 -7.96 -1.62 7.12
CA GLU A 7 -9.39 -1.53 7.47
C GLU A 7 -9.66 -0.65 8.70
N ASN A 8 -8.68 -0.43 9.58
CA ASN A 8 -8.92 0.23 10.89
C ASN A 8 -7.90 1.32 11.27
N GLY A 9 -6.83 1.55 10.51
CA GLY A 9 -5.76 2.45 10.97
C GLY A 9 -5.00 3.24 9.90
N ILE A 10 -5.39 3.15 8.62
CA ILE A 10 -4.78 3.95 7.56
C ILE A 10 -5.85 4.87 6.99
N ASP A 11 -5.80 6.15 7.37
CA ASP A 11 -6.67 7.20 6.83
C ASP A 11 -6.28 7.59 5.41
N ASP A 12 -5.00 7.45 5.04
CA ASP A 12 -4.48 7.71 3.70
C ASP A 12 -3.54 6.59 3.23
N ILE A 13 -4.01 5.80 2.27
CA ILE A 13 -3.26 4.67 1.71
C ILE A 13 -2.22 5.09 0.66
N ASN A 14 -2.17 6.37 0.30
CA ASN A 14 -1.22 6.95 -0.64
C ASN A 14 -0.12 7.77 0.08
N LEU A 15 -0.06 7.70 1.43
CA LEU A 15 0.98 8.36 2.20
C LEU A 15 2.37 7.86 1.81
N LEU A 16 3.27 8.80 1.51
CA LEU A 16 4.63 8.48 1.10
C LEU A 16 5.47 7.97 2.26
N ASN A 17 6.31 6.98 2.00
CA ASN A 17 7.37 6.57 2.92
C ASN A 17 8.60 7.50 2.83
N PHE A 18 9.66 7.22 3.60
CA PHE A 18 10.92 7.99 3.59
C PHE A 18 11.66 8.01 2.24
N ASN A 19 11.26 7.17 1.28
CA ASN A 19 11.83 7.13 -0.06
C ASN A 19 10.90 7.79 -1.09
N ASP A 20 9.94 8.61 -0.64
CA ASP A 20 8.90 9.23 -1.47
C ASP A 20 8.08 8.22 -2.29
N GLN A 21 7.86 7.03 -1.74
CA GLN A 21 7.08 5.98 -2.40
C GLN A 21 5.75 5.76 -1.71
N MET A 22 4.69 5.70 -2.50
CA MET A 22 3.40 5.20 -2.04
C MET A 22 3.52 3.72 -1.66
N PRO A 23 2.67 3.21 -0.75
CA PRO A 23 2.69 1.81 -0.34
C PRO A 23 2.56 0.85 -1.52
N LEU A 24 1.74 1.19 -2.53
CA LEU A 24 1.57 0.38 -3.73
C LEU A 24 2.85 0.37 -4.59
N GLN A 25 3.50 1.51 -4.78
CA GLN A 25 4.79 1.60 -5.49
C GLN A 25 5.87 0.76 -4.82
N ALA A 26 5.95 0.80 -3.49
CA ALA A 26 6.89 -0.02 -2.72
C ALA A 26 6.58 -1.52 -2.87
N ALA A 27 5.29 -1.92 -2.84
CA ALA A 27 4.88 -3.31 -3.04
C ALA A 27 5.23 -3.83 -4.44
N ILE A 28 5.02 -3.02 -5.49
CA ILE A 28 5.39 -3.34 -6.86
C ILE A 28 6.91 -3.47 -6.99
N LYS A 29 7.67 -2.49 -6.50
CA LYS A 29 9.15 -2.49 -6.54
C LYS A 29 9.76 -3.71 -5.86
N ASN A 30 9.16 -4.16 -4.77
CA ASN A 30 9.62 -5.32 -4.00
C ASN A 30 9.10 -6.66 -4.56
N GLY A 31 8.36 -6.67 -5.68
CA GLY A 31 7.79 -7.89 -6.26
C GLY A 31 6.72 -8.56 -5.39
N ASN A 32 6.13 -7.82 -4.45
CA ASN A 32 5.11 -8.36 -3.54
C ASN A 32 3.73 -8.25 -4.17
N GLU A 33 3.42 -9.15 -5.09
CA GLU A 33 2.17 -9.13 -5.87
C GLU A 33 0.91 -9.22 -5.00
N TYR A 34 0.95 -10.00 -3.91
CA TYR A 34 -0.18 -10.13 -3.00
C TYR A 34 -0.53 -8.79 -2.36
N MET A 35 0.48 -8.06 -1.89
CA MET A 35 0.33 -6.73 -1.31
C MET A 35 -0.10 -5.70 -2.36
N ALA A 36 0.48 -5.75 -3.57
CA ALA A 36 0.11 -4.85 -4.64
C ALA A 36 -1.38 -5.01 -5.04
N LYS A 37 -1.85 -6.26 -5.17
CA LYS A 37 -3.28 -6.56 -5.44
C LYS A 37 -4.19 -6.07 -4.32
N ARG A 38 -3.81 -6.28 -3.06
CA ARG A 38 -4.54 -5.76 -1.90
C ARG A 38 -4.62 -4.24 -1.94
N LEU A 39 -3.49 -3.55 -2.01
CA LEU A 39 -3.42 -2.08 -1.98
C LEU A 39 -4.19 -1.44 -3.14
N LYS A 40 -4.10 -2.02 -4.34
CA LYS A 40 -4.88 -1.58 -5.50
C LYS A 40 -6.39 -1.73 -5.27
N ALA A 41 -6.84 -2.81 -4.65
CA ALA A 41 -8.26 -3.02 -4.34
C ALA A 41 -8.80 -2.02 -3.30
N PHE A 42 -7.94 -1.49 -2.43
CA PHE A 42 -8.28 -0.45 -1.46
C PHE A 42 -8.18 0.98 -2.04
N GLY A 43 -7.80 1.15 -3.31
CA GLY A 43 -7.71 2.45 -3.99
C GLY A 43 -6.29 3.03 -4.12
N GLY A 44 -5.26 2.22 -3.87
CA GLY A 44 -3.87 2.68 -3.89
C GLY A 44 -3.43 3.10 -5.29
N LEU A 45 -2.71 4.21 -5.36
CA LEU A 45 -2.15 4.74 -6.59
C LEU A 45 -0.72 4.22 -6.80
N ALA A 46 -0.37 3.94 -8.06
CA ALA A 46 0.94 3.44 -8.47
C ALA A 46 1.68 4.52 -9.26
#